data_AF-A0A133V4Q6-F1
#
_entry.id   AF-A0A133V4Q6-F1
#
_cell.length_a   1.000
_cell.length_b   1.000
_cell.length_c   1.000
_cell.angle_alpha   90.00
_cell.angle_beta   90.00
_cell.angle_gamma   90.00
#
_symmetry.space_group_name_H-M   'P 1'
#
loop_
_entity.id
_entity.type
_entity.pdbx_description
1 polymer ?
#
loop_
_entity_poly.entity_id
_entity_poly.type
_entity_poly.pdbx_seq_one_letter_code
_entity_poly.pdbx_strand_id
1 'polypeptide(L)'
;MKNTSENLKEDPKKAREQTKTILRKILTADDVVGMRYRKGDLSTEKASKFCGAFAAVVDGIMLEALKDREIAEAIVPILQDKIEERKTDPLPYKHFLQMLGYRHRLEIEGEVQDAAEIVEAFDHIKGRMDLDNIEERKAELEEEMEKRADRPRLAGKEQENQMYG
;
A
#
# COMPACT_ATOMS: atom_id res chain seq x y z
N MET A 1 -25.75 16.54 -39.29
CA MET A 1 -25.61 16.35 -37.83
C MET A 1 -24.38 15.48 -37.61
N LYS A 2 -23.30 16.06 -37.06
CA LYS A 2 -22.07 15.32 -36.76
C LYS A 2 -22.31 14.53 -35.47
N ASN A 3 -22.12 13.21 -35.55
CA ASN A 3 -22.33 12.31 -34.41
C ASN A 3 -21.32 12.59 -33.31
N THR A 4 -21.87 12.76 -32.13
CA THR A 4 -21.28 13.18 -30.86
C THR A 4 -20.50 12.04 -30.19
N SER A 5 -19.57 11.40 -30.91
CA SER A 5 -18.74 10.30 -30.37
C SER A 5 -17.27 10.66 -30.15
N GLU A 6 -16.88 11.93 -30.30
CA GLU A 6 -15.47 12.38 -30.25
C GLU A 6 -15.04 13.04 -28.93
N ASN A 7 -15.81 12.94 -27.83
CA ASN A 7 -15.54 13.73 -26.62
C ASN A 7 -15.11 12.94 -25.36
N LEU A 8 -14.43 11.81 -25.52
CA LEU A 8 -13.87 11.03 -24.39
C LEU A 8 -12.40 10.64 -24.60
N LYS A 9 -11.60 11.52 -25.18
CA LYS A 9 -10.18 11.56 -24.84
C LYS A 9 -10.03 12.71 -23.86
N GLU A 10 -10.19 12.42 -22.57
CA GLU A 10 -9.72 13.35 -21.54
C GLU A 10 -8.27 13.72 -21.89
N ASP A 11 -7.95 15.01 -21.89
CA ASP A 11 -6.59 15.48 -22.06
C ASP A 11 -5.71 14.76 -21.02
N PRO A 12 -4.70 13.97 -21.42
CA PRO A 12 -3.87 13.19 -20.50
C PRO A 12 -3.27 14.04 -19.38
N LYS A 13 -2.95 15.31 -19.66
CA LYS A 13 -2.47 16.25 -18.64
C LYS A 13 -3.54 16.58 -17.60
N LYS A 14 -4.76 16.79 -18.05
CA LYS A 14 -5.90 17.08 -17.16
C LYS A 14 -6.22 15.88 -16.28
N ALA A 15 -6.20 14.67 -16.84
CA ALA A 15 -6.37 13.44 -16.08
C ALA A 15 -5.28 13.29 -14.99
N ARG A 16 -4.01 13.52 -15.33
CA ARG A 16 -2.90 13.49 -14.36
C ARG A 16 -3.05 14.48 -13.22
N GLU A 17 -3.37 15.74 -13.52
CA GLU A 17 -3.57 16.75 -12.49
C GLU A 17 -4.79 16.46 -11.60
N GLN A 18 -5.84 15.87 -12.19
CA GLN A 18 -6.98 15.37 -11.41
C GLN A 18 -6.57 14.23 -10.49
N THR A 19 -5.84 13.23 -10.98
CA THR A 19 -5.33 12.11 -10.17
C THR A 19 -4.47 12.59 -9.00
N LYS A 20 -3.51 13.50 -9.24
CA LYS A 20 -2.71 14.14 -8.17
C LYS A 20 -3.59 14.83 -7.13
N THR A 21 -4.58 15.59 -7.59
CA THR A 21 -5.48 16.35 -6.72
C THR A 21 -6.34 15.42 -5.87
N ILE A 22 -6.87 14.34 -6.45
CA ILE A 22 -7.64 13.33 -5.74
C ILE A 22 -6.75 12.66 -4.70
N LEU A 23 -5.57 12.17 -5.09
CA LEU A 23 -4.65 11.49 -4.18
C LEU A 23 -4.32 12.36 -2.96
N ARG A 24 -3.91 13.62 -3.16
CA ARG A 24 -3.61 14.55 -2.06
C ARG A 24 -4.78 14.71 -1.10
N LYS A 25 -5.99 14.88 -1.62
CA LYS A 25 -7.21 15.04 -0.81
C LYS A 25 -7.49 13.78 0.00
N ILE A 26 -7.37 12.60 -0.61
CA ILE A 26 -7.60 11.33 0.08
C ILE A 26 -6.57 11.10 1.18
N LEU A 27 -5.28 11.33 0.91
CA LEU A 27 -4.23 11.18 1.91
C LEU A 27 -4.38 12.16 3.08
N THR A 28 -4.83 13.39 2.80
CA THR A 28 -5.14 14.36 3.86
C THR A 28 -6.39 13.94 4.65
N ALA A 29 -7.42 13.41 3.98
CA ALA A 29 -8.63 12.92 4.65
C ALA A 29 -8.32 11.73 5.57
N ASP A 30 -7.43 10.84 5.13
CA ASP A 30 -6.87 9.74 5.92
C ASP A 30 -6.21 10.25 7.21
N ASP A 31 -5.36 11.30 7.11
CA ASP A 31 -4.76 11.90 8.31
C ASP A 31 -5.80 12.50 9.25
N VAL A 32 -6.82 13.18 8.71
CA VAL A 32 -7.93 13.73 9.51
C VAL A 32 -8.68 12.63 10.25
N VAL A 33 -8.97 11.51 9.58
CA VAL A 33 -9.63 10.35 10.21
C VAL A 33 -8.75 9.77 11.31
N GLY A 34 -7.45 9.56 11.05
CA GLY A 34 -6.49 9.08 12.04
C GLY A 34 -6.39 10.00 13.26
N MET A 35 -6.33 11.32 13.05
CA MET A 35 -6.32 12.31 14.13
C MET A 35 -7.61 12.27 14.96
N ARG A 36 -8.78 12.20 14.32
CA ARG A 36 -10.07 12.12 15.01
C ARG A 36 -10.22 10.82 15.79
N TYR A 37 -9.75 9.71 15.25
CA TYR A 37 -9.74 8.43 15.94
C TYR A 37 -8.87 8.47 17.20
N ARG A 38 -7.63 8.96 17.10
CA ARG A 38 -6.71 9.10 18.26
C ARG A 38 -7.24 10.04 19.34
N LYS A 39 -8.01 11.07 18.95
CA LYS A 39 -8.67 12.00 19.88
C LYS A 39 -9.91 11.40 20.56
N GLY A 40 -10.46 10.29 20.05
CA GLY A 40 -11.70 9.68 20.53
C GLY A 40 -12.98 10.26 19.91
N ASP A 41 -12.85 11.15 18.92
CA ASP A 41 -13.98 11.79 18.21
C ASP A 41 -14.61 10.85 17.16
N LEU A 42 -14.03 9.68 16.94
CA LEU A 42 -14.46 8.69 15.95
C LEU A 42 -14.38 7.29 16.55
N SER A 43 -15.44 6.50 16.40
CA SER A 43 -15.43 5.10 16.81
C SER A 43 -14.54 4.27 15.87
N THR A 44 -14.02 3.15 16.37
CA THR A 44 -13.24 2.19 15.59
C THR A 44 -13.98 1.74 14.32
N GLU A 45 -15.27 1.43 14.42
CA GLU A 45 -16.08 1.01 13.26
C GLU A 45 -16.16 2.11 12.18
N LYS A 46 -16.37 3.37 12.58
CA LYS A 46 -16.44 4.48 11.63
C LYS A 46 -15.08 4.77 11.01
N ALA A 47 -14.01 4.74 11.80
CA ALA A 47 -12.65 4.89 11.31
C ALA A 47 -12.32 3.82 10.27
N SER A 48 -12.61 2.54 10.58
CA SER A 48 -12.39 1.41 9.66
C SER A 48 -13.12 1.59 8.33
N LYS A 49 -14.41 1.99 8.35
CA LYS A 49 -15.17 2.27 7.11
C LYS A 49 -14.54 3.35 6.24
N PHE A 50 -14.02 4.43 6.85
CA PHE A 50 -13.30 5.46 6.10
C PHE A 50 -11.99 4.92 5.53
N CYS A 51 -11.19 4.22 6.33
CA CYS A 51 -9.93 3.63 5.87
C CYS A 51 -10.14 2.66 4.70
N GLY A 52 -11.17 1.81 4.76
CA GLY A 52 -11.52 0.92 3.64
C GLY A 52 -11.91 1.67 2.37
N ALA A 53 -12.65 2.77 2.48
CA ALA A 53 -12.99 3.62 1.34
C ALA A 53 -11.76 4.36 0.77
N PHE A 54 -10.85 4.84 1.62
CA PHE A 54 -9.61 5.46 1.19
C PHE A 54 -8.70 4.47 0.46
N ALA A 55 -8.54 3.26 1.00
CA ALA A 55 -7.76 2.19 0.39
C ALA A 55 -8.26 1.89 -1.04
N ALA A 56 -9.57 1.73 -1.25
CA ALA A 56 -10.12 1.48 -2.57
C ALA A 56 -9.79 2.58 -3.60
N VAL A 57 -9.79 3.86 -3.19
CA VAL A 57 -9.42 4.97 -4.08
C VAL A 57 -7.92 4.98 -4.36
N VAL A 58 -7.10 4.79 -3.32
CA VAL A 58 -5.64 4.72 -3.46
C VAL A 58 -5.24 3.57 -4.37
N ASP A 59 -5.77 2.37 -4.16
CA ASP A 59 -5.51 1.18 -4.97
C ASP A 59 -5.85 1.42 -6.44
N GLY A 60 -6.99 2.06 -6.71
CA GLY A 60 -7.38 2.43 -8.08
C GLY A 60 -6.34 3.33 -8.76
N ILE A 61 -5.86 4.35 -8.04
CA ILE A 61 -4.81 5.26 -8.53
C ILE A 61 -3.49 4.52 -8.72
N MET A 62 -3.11 3.62 -7.81
CA MET A 62 -1.86 2.85 -7.92
C MET A 62 -1.90 1.88 -9.09
N LEU A 63 -3.04 1.22 -9.33
CA LEU A 63 -3.24 0.35 -10.50
C LEU A 63 -3.13 1.12 -11.83
N GLU A 64 -3.59 2.36 -11.86
CA GLU A 64 -3.42 3.25 -13.01
C GLU A 64 -1.94 3.65 -13.16
N ALA A 65 -1.29 4.07 -12.08
CA ALA A 65 0.11 4.43 -12.06
C ALA A 65 1.03 3.26 -12.47
N LEU A 66 0.71 2.01 -12.15
CA LEU A 66 1.47 0.84 -12.61
C LEU A 66 1.42 0.64 -14.14
N LYS A 67 0.43 1.21 -14.82
CA LYS A 67 0.25 1.16 -16.28
C LYS A 67 0.85 2.37 -16.98
N ASP A 68 0.84 3.54 -16.35
CA ASP A 68 1.32 4.80 -16.93
C ASP A 68 2.43 5.42 -16.07
N ARG A 69 3.64 5.44 -16.65
CA ARG A 69 4.83 6.00 -16.01
C ARG A 69 4.68 7.49 -15.66
N GLU A 70 4.03 8.28 -16.50
CA GLU A 70 3.88 9.72 -16.24
C GLU A 70 2.89 9.99 -15.10
N ILE A 71 1.90 9.11 -14.89
CA ILE A 71 1.05 9.13 -13.69
C ILE A 71 1.89 8.74 -12.47
N ALA A 72 2.72 7.69 -12.58
CA ALA A 72 3.60 7.27 -11.48
C ALA A 72 4.55 8.40 -11.04
N GLU A 73 5.28 9.02 -11.98
CA GLU A 73 6.16 10.15 -11.70
C GLU A 73 5.42 11.33 -11.06
N ALA A 74 4.17 11.57 -11.47
CA ALA A 74 3.35 12.64 -10.93
C ALA A 74 2.92 12.42 -9.46
N ILE A 75 2.79 11.17 -9.02
CA ILE A 75 2.30 10.84 -7.67
C ILE A 75 3.40 10.42 -6.70
N VAL A 76 4.58 10.02 -7.16
CA VAL A 76 5.73 9.66 -6.31
C VAL A 76 6.03 10.74 -5.26
N PRO A 77 6.14 12.04 -5.61
CA PRO A 77 6.41 13.08 -4.61
C PRO A 77 5.32 13.16 -3.54
N ILE A 78 4.06 12.92 -3.92
CA ILE A 78 2.92 12.96 -3.00
C ILE A 78 3.00 11.81 -1.98
N LEU A 79 3.44 10.64 -2.43
CA LEU A 79 3.65 9.48 -1.56
C LEU A 79 4.86 9.68 -0.64
N GLN A 80 5.94 10.27 -1.15
CA GLN A 80 7.12 10.62 -0.34
C GLN A 80 6.76 11.61 0.77
N ASP A 81 6.06 12.71 0.44
CA ASP A 81 5.56 13.68 1.43
C ASP A 81 4.77 12.97 2.54
N LYS A 82 3.85 12.07 2.17
CA LYS A 82 3.03 11.31 3.12
C LYS A 82 3.86 10.41 4.05
N ILE A 83 4.90 9.77 3.52
CA ILE A 83 5.80 8.89 4.29
C ILE A 83 6.65 9.70 5.28
N GLU A 84 7.15 10.86 4.85
CA GLU A 84 7.96 11.74 5.68
C GLU A 84 7.18 12.34 6.84
N GLU A 85 5.91 12.73 6.60
CA GLU A 85 5.07 13.34 7.62
C GLU A 85 4.69 12.37 8.77
N ARG A 86 4.71 11.05 8.55
CA ARG A 86 4.43 9.98 9.53
C ARG A 86 3.16 10.20 10.39
N LYS A 87 2.14 10.86 9.84
CA LYS A 87 0.86 11.13 10.53
C LYS A 87 -0.01 9.88 10.67
N THR A 88 0.18 8.93 9.76
CA THR A 88 -0.43 7.61 9.64
C THR A 88 0.67 6.59 9.32
N ASP A 89 0.33 5.31 9.30
CA ASP A 89 1.30 4.25 9.00
C ASP A 89 1.94 4.47 7.61
N PRO A 90 3.28 4.66 7.53
CA PRO A 90 3.95 4.88 6.26
C PRO A 90 4.11 3.60 5.42
N LEU A 91 3.94 2.40 6.02
CA LEU A 91 4.29 1.14 5.39
C LEU A 91 3.56 0.88 4.06
N PRO A 92 2.23 1.07 3.95
CA PRO A 92 1.52 0.85 2.68
C PRO A 92 2.06 1.75 1.55
N TYR A 93 2.35 3.01 1.86
CA TYR A 93 2.84 3.98 0.89
C TYR A 93 4.27 3.68 0.43
N LYS A 94 5.12 3.15 1.32
CA LYS A 94 6.44 2.64 0.95
C LYS A 94 6.34 1.48 -0.04
N HIS A 95 5.44 0.54 0.19
CA HIS A 95 5.22 -0.57 -0.76
C HIS A 95 4.73 -0.07 -2.11
N PHE A 96 3.82 0.91 -2.16
CA PHE A 96 3.42 1.50 -3.43
C PHE A 96 4.59 2.16 -4.17
N LEU A 97 5.42 2.93 -3.47
CA LEU A 97 6.62 3.51 -4.05
C LEU A 97 7.56 2.45 -4.62
N GLN A 98 7.84 1.37 -3.87
CA GLN A 98 8.68 0.27 -4.35
C GLN A 98 8.09 -0.41 -5.59
N MET A 99 6.78 -0.69 -5.62
CA MET A 99 6.17 -1.29 -6.80
C MET A 99 6.28 -0.39 -8.04
N LEU A 100 6.09 0.92 -7.88
CA LEU A 100 6.26 1.88 -8.97
C LEU A 100 7.73 2.01 -9.40
N GLY A 101 8.66 1.99 -8.44
CA GLY A 101 10.11 1.96 -8.63
C GLY A 101 10.53 0.80 -9.52
N TYR A 102 10.23 -0.44 -9.11
CA TYR A 102 10.53 -1.64 -9.90
C TYR A 102 9.83 -1.63 -11.27
N ARG A 103 8.57 -1.21 -11.33
CA ARG A 103 7.77 -1.26 -12.57
C ARG A 103 8.30 -0.32 -13.65
N HIS A 104 8.64 0.91 -13.27
CA HIS A 104 8.96 1.98 -14.24
C HIS A 104 10.41 2.42 -14.20
N ARG A 105 11.23 1.82 -13.32
CA ARG A 105 12.61 2.24 -13.02
C ARG A 105 12.67 3.71 -12.63
N LEU A 106 11.79 4.10 -11.71
CA LEU A 106 11.77 5.46 -11.18
C LEU A 106 12.95 5.63 -10.24
N GLU A 107 13.55 6.82 -10.29
CA GLU A 107 14.50 7.25 -9.27
C GLU A 107 13.72 7.71 -8.04
N ILE A 108 13.94 7.03 -6.92
CA ILE A 108 13.30 7.30 -5.63
C ILE A 108 14.45 7.53 -4.65
N GLU A 109 14.51 8.72 -4.05
CA GLU A 109 15.56 9.12 -3.11
C GLU A 109 16.99 9.00 -3.66
N GLY A 110 17.17 9.16 -4.98
CA GLY A 110 18.47 9.05 -5.66
C GLY A 110 18.87 7.62 -6.03
N GLU A 111 18.00 6.64 -5.76
CA GLU A 111 18.22 5.23 -6.09
C GLU A 111 17.21 4.77 -7.15
N VAL A 112 17.69 4.01 -8.13
CA VAL A 112 16.83 3.30 -9.08
C VAL A 112 16.88 1.83 -8.71
N GLN A 113 15.72 1.27 -8.40
CA GLN A 113 15.63 -0.11 -7.97
C GLN A 113 16.07 -1.07 -9.07
N ASP A 114 17.03 -1.94 -8.75
CA ASP A 114 17.53 -2.96 -9.67
C ASP A 114 16.68 -4.23 -9.58
N ALA A 115 16.34 -4.81 -10.73
CA ALA A 115 15.68 -6.11 -10.77
C ALA A 115 16.54 -7.22 -10.15
N ALA A 116 17.87 -7.06 -10.11
CA ALA A 116 18.78 -7.97 -9.41
C ALA A 116 18.50 -8.02 -7.89
N GLU A 117 18.02 -6.95 -7.28
CA GLU A 117 17.65 -6.92 -5.85
C GLU A 117 16.61 -7.98 -5.50
N ILE A 118 15.71 -8.32 -6.44
CA ILE A 118 14.68 -9.36 -6.23
C ILE A 118 15.36 -10.72 -6.06
N VAL A 119 16.37 -11.01 -6.88
CA VAL A 119 17.11 -12.29 -6.82
C VAL A 119 17.94 -12.34 -5.54
N GLU A 120 18.64 -11.26 -5.21
CA GLU A 120 19.43 -11.17 -3.98
C GLU A 120 18.57 -11.32 -2.71
N ALA A 121 17.40 -10.66 -2.68
CA ALA A 121 16.45 -10.79 -1.59
C ALA A 121 15.91 -12.22 -1.47
N PHE A 122 15.63 -12.89 -2.60
CA PHE A 122 15.18 -14.27 -2.60
C PHE A 122 16.25 -15.25 -2.13
N ASP A 123 17.50 -15.07 -2.58
CA ASP A 123 18.65 -15.88 -2.15
C ASP A 123 18.93 -15.69 -0.65
N HIS A 124 18.78 -14.46 -0.15
CA HIS A 124 18.87 -14.17 1.28
C HIS A 124 17.81 -14.93 2.09
N ILE A 125 16.56 -14.97 1.63
CA ILE A 125 15.48 -15.73 2.26
C ILE A 125 15.82 -17.22 2.26
N LYS A 126 16.22 -17.77 1.11
CA LYS A 126 16.63 -19.18 0.99
C LYS A 126 17.80 -19.56 1.88
N GLY A 127 18.76 -18.65 2.07
CA GLY A 127 19.91 -18.88 2.97
C GLY A 127 19.54 -18.95 4.45
N ARG A 128 18.35 -18.45 4.84
CA ARG A 128 17.89 -18.38 6.23
C ARG A 128 16.68 -19.26 6.53
N MET A 129 15.93 -19.64 5.50
CA MET A 129 14.73 -20.44 5.58
C MET A 129 14.82 -21.54 4.54
N ASP A 130 14.64 -22.79 4.98
CA ASP A 130 14.45 -23.92 4.08
C ASP A 130 13.07 -23.77 3.42
N LEU A 131 13.06 -23.18 2.23
CA LEU A 131 11.85 -22.97 1.46
C LEU A 131 11.32 -24.27 0.84
N ASP A 132 12.15 -25.30 0.71
CA ASP A 132 11.74 -26.58 0.15
C ASP A 132 10.95 -27.39 1.19
N ASN A 133 11.23 -27.18 2.50
CA ASN A 133 10.49 -27.81 3.60
C ASN A 133 9.60 -26.87 4.42
N ILE A 134 9.29 -25.68 3.90
CA ILE A 134 8.59 -24.65 4.67
C ILE A 134 7.16 -25.07 5.07
N GLU A 135 6.50 -25.89 4.26
CA GLU A 135 5.14 -26.36 4.52
C GLU A 135 5.09 -27.34 5.71
N GLU A 136 6.02 -28.30 5.77
CA GLU A 136 6.14 -29.22 6.92
C GLU A 136 6.48 -28.43 8.18
N ARG A 137 7.44 -27.49 8.07
CA ARG A 137 7.84 -26.66 9.21
C ARG A 137 6.69 -25.78 9.74
N LYS A 138 5.83 -25.29 8.84
CA LYS A 138 4.61 -24.56 9.22
C LYS A 138 3.64 -25.48 9.97
N ALA A 139 3.40 -26.69 9.47
CA ALA A 139 2.48 -27.65 10.10
C ALA A 139 2.96 -28.08 11.50
N GLU A 140 4.27 -28.32 11.67
CA GLU A 140 4.87 -28.59 12.98
C GLU A 140 4.61 -27.44 13.96
N LEU A 141 4.83 -26.19 13.52
CA LEU A 141 4.63 -25.01 14.36
C LEU A 141 3.15 -24.79 14.71
N GLU A 142 2.23 -25.03 13.78
CA GLU A 142 0.79 -24.98 14.04
C GLU A 142 0.38 -26.03 15.09
N GLU A 143 0.87 -27.26 14.97
CA GLU A 143 0.61 -28.33 15.94
C GLU A 143 1.23 -28.02 17.33
N GLU A 144 2.44 -27.47 17.38
CA GLU A 144 3.06 -27.00 18.63
C GLU A 144 2.26 -25.86 19.28
N MET A 145 1.69 -24.96 18.48
CA MET A 145 0.86 -23.85 18.95
C MET A 145 -0.48 -24.36 19.51
N GLU A 146 -1.11 -25.35 18.86
CA GLU A 146 -2.33 -25.99 19.36
C GLU A 146 -2.10 -26.78 20.65
N LYS A 147 -0.97 -27.49 20.75
CA LYS A 147 -0.56 -28.23 21.96
C LYS A 147 -0.24 -27.31 23.14
N ARG A 148 0.15 -26.05 22.89
CA ARG A 148 0.37 -25.00 23.91
C ARG A 148 -0.92 -24.22 24.22
N ALA A 149 -2.01 -24.93 24.53
CA ALA A 149 -3.34 -24.39 24.80
C ALA A 149 -3.42 -23.31 25.92
N ASP A 150 -2.37 -23.12 26.72
CA ASP A 150 -2.29 -22.14 27.81
C ASP A 150 -1.64 -20.80 27.43
N ARG A 151 -1.17 -20.61 26.19
CA ARG A 151 -0.87 -19.24 25.76
C ARG A 151 -2.20 -18.53 25.55
N PRO A 152 -2.37 -17.28 26.00
CA PRO A 152 -3.46 -16.48 25.50
C PRO A 152 -3.34 -16.54 23.98
N ARG A 153 -4.31 -17.19 23.31
CA ARG A 153 -4.67 -16.76 21.96
C ARG A 153 -4.68 -15.25 22.08
N LEU A 154 -3.97 -14.53 21.22
CA LEU A 154 -4.12 -13.09 21.13
C LEU A 154 -5.59 -12.85 20.74
N ALA A 155 -6.49 -12.95 21.72
CA ALA A 155 -7.89 -12.63 21.70
C ALA A 155 -7.92 -11.10 21.81
N GLY A 156 -7.33 -10.50 20.80
CA GLY A 156 -7.15 -9.07 20.64
C GLY A 156 -7.48 -8.73 19.20
N LYS A 157 -8.63 -9.22 18.74
CA LYS A 157 -9.12 -9.13 17.37
C LYS A 157 -8.18 -9.87 16.40
N GLU A 158 -8.75 -10.72 15.56
CA GLU A 158 -8.32 -10.64 14.17
C GLU A 158 -8.52 -9.16 13.81
N GLN A 159 -7.46 -8.35 13.95
CA GLN A 159 -7.37 -7.14 13.17
C GLN A 159 -7.49 -7.67 11.75
N GLU A 160 -8.70 -7.55 11.17
CA GLU A 160 -8.89 -7.50 9.73
C GLU A 160 -7.65 -6.84 9.16
N ASN A 161 -6.85 -7.65 8.48
CA ASN A 161 -5.59 -7.32 7.84
C ASN A 161 -5.27 -5.81 7.90
N GLN A 162 -4.51 -5.37 8.90
CA GLN A 162 -3.75 -4.12 8.79
C GLN A 162 -2.43 -4.38 8.05
N MET A 163 -2.48 -5.39 7.18
CA MET A 163 -1.47 -6.25 6.55
C MET A 163 -0.21 -6.58 7.38
N TYR A 164 -0.34 -6.51 8.71
CA TYR A 164 0.62 -6.83 9.77
C TYR A 164 1.89 -5.95 9.77
N GLY A 165 1.94 -4.81 10.46
CA GLY A 165 0.94 -4.22 11.37
C GLY A 165 1.41 -2.92 11.99
#